data_AF-A0A2S8GTS0-F1
#
_entry.id   AF-A0A2S8GTS0-F1
#
_cell.length_a   1.000
_cell.length_b   1.000
_cell.length_c   1.000
_cell.angle_alpha   90.00
_cell.angle_beta   90.00
_cell.angle_gamma   90.00
#
_symmetry.space_group_name_H-M   'P 1'
#
loop_
_entity.id
_entity.type
_entity.pdbx_description
1 polymer ?
#
loop_
_entity_poly.entity_id
_entity_poly.type
_entity_poly.pdbx_seq_one_letter_code
_entity_poly.pdbx_strand_id
1 'polypeptide(L)'
;MSLNGYLLETERSVELFLRMATEQPVLAEQLYSITEDDLVKQGRYQECGPFLRPKQDYDQARARYRLTKKQEKSLPAGKRSPPKTATLFFYRDVIRLVALLVQNDRLEDARWVREHALKVIDNDRFQGLLEEAMRGKFPQISPHEEF
;
A
#
# COMPACT_ATOMS: atom_id res chain seq x y z
N MET A 1 -9.75 4.66 25.27
CA MET A 1 -10.41 4.06 24.09
C MET A 1 -10.36 2.55 24.25
N SER A 2 -11.49 1.86 24.12
CA SER A 2 -11.56 0.40 24.27
C SER A 2 -11.19 -0.27 22.94
N LEU A 3 -10.30 -1.26 22.98
CA LEU A 3 -9.88 -2.05 21.81
C LEU A 3 -11.10 -2.70 21.11
N ASN A 4 -12.08 -3.13 21.89
CA ASN A 4 -13.32 -3.72 21.37
C ASN A 4 -14.16 -2.70 20.58
N GLY A 5 -14.17 -1.43 20.99
CA GLY A 5 -14.91 -0.37 20.28
C GLY A 5 -14.32 -0.10 18.89
N TYR A 6 -13.00 -0.03 18.80
CA TYR A 6 -12.29 0.17 17.53
C TYR A 6 -12.51 -1.01 16.57
N LEU A 7 -12.44 -2.25 17.07
CA LEU A 7 -12.68 -3.45 16.25
C LEU A 7 -14.12 -3.52 15.71
N LEU A 8 -15.12 -3.21 16.54
CA LEU A 8 -16.53 -3.15 16.12
C LEU A 8 -16.81 -2.03 15.10
N GLU A 9 -16.14 -0.89 15.23
CA GLU A 9 -16.25 0.22 14.26
C GLU A 9 -15.59 -0.14 12.92
N THR A 10 -14.45 -0.84 12.96
CA THR A 10 -13.75 -1.32 11.76
C THR A 10 -14.55 -2.39 11.01
N GLU A 11 -15.16 -3.35 11.71
CA GLU A 11 -16.05 -4.35 11.09
C GLU A 11 -17.26 -3.70 10.42
N ARG A 12 -17.96 -2.80 11.12
CA ARG A 12 -19.11 -2.07 10.56
C ARG A 12 -18.73 -1.20 9.36
N SER A 13 -17.54 -0.61 9.37
CA SER A 13 -17.06 0.23 8.26
C SER A 13 -16.79 -0.60 7.02
N VAL A 14 -16.22 -1.80 7.17
CA VAL A 14 -16.01 -2.74 6.06
C VAL A 14 -17.33 -3.26 5.52
N GLU A 15 -18.27 -3.68 6.38
CA GLU A 15 -19.58 -4.15 5.93
C GLU A 15 -20.37 -3.07 5.18
N LEU A 16 -20.36 -1.83 5.70
CA LEU A 16 -20.98 -0.69 5.04
C LEU A 16 -20.35 -0.44 3.66
N PHE A 17 -19.02 -0.48 3.59
CA PHE A 17 -18.29 -0.33 2.33
C PHE A 17 -18.67 -1.40 1.31
N LEU A 18 -18.72 -2.69 1.71
CA LEU A 18 -19.06 -3.80 0.80
C LEU A 18 -20.49 -3.69 0.29
N ARG A 19 -21.42 -3.24 1.14
CA ARG A 19 -22.78 -2.96 0.71
C ARG A 19 -22.83 -1.80 -0.29
N MET A 20 -22.11 -0.72 -0.01
CA MET A 20 -21.98 0.41 -0.94
C MET A 20 -21.31 0.03 -2.26
N ALA A 21 -20.33 -0.86 -2.25
CA ALA A 21 -19.68 -1.37 -3.46
C ALA A 21 -20.67 -2.05 -4.40
N THR A 22 -21.70 -2.69 -3.85
CA THR A 22 -22.77 -3.35 -4.61
C THR A 22 -23.81 -2.35 -5.10
N GLU A 23 -24.24 -1.43 -4.24
CA GLU A 23 -25.36 -0.52 -4.52
C GLU A 23 -24.92 0.75 -5.30
N GLN A 24 -23.70 1.24 -5.05
CA GLN A 24 -23.18 2.53 -5.49
C GLN A 24 -21.68 2.45 -5.80
N PRO A 25 -21.27 1.72 -6.87
CA PRO A 25 -19.87 1.41 -7.16
C PRO A 25 -19.00 2.66 -7.36
N VAL A 26 -19.55 3.73 -7.95
CA VAL A 26 -18.84 5.01 -8.15
C VAL A 26 -18.47 5.67 -6.81
N LEU A 27 -19.37 5.61 -5.82
CA LEU A 27 -19.12 6.19 -4.51
C LEU A 27 -18.16 5.31 -3.70
N ALA A 28 -18.29 3.98 -3.80
CA ALA A 28 -17.36 3.04 -3.19
C ALA A 28 -15.93 3.26 -3.71
N GLU A 29 -15.75 3.54 -5.00
CA GLU A 29 -14.44 3.82 -5.57
C GLU A 29 -13.76 5.04 -4.93
N GLN A 30 -14.53 6.07 -4.57
CA GLN A 30 -14.00 7.26 -3.88
C GLN A 30 -13.59 6.95 -2.43
N LEU A 31 -14.29 6.02 -1.78
CA LEU A 31 -14.07 5.65 -0.39
C LEU A 31 -13.01 4.56 -0.22
N TYR A 32 -12.69 3.82 -1.29
CA TYR A 32 -11.78 2.68 -1.23
C TYR A 32 -10.44 3.00 -0.58
N SER A 33 -9.86 4.17 -0.89
CA SER A 33 -8.58 4.60 -0.30
C SER A 33 -8.58 4.69 1.24
N ILE A 34 -9.75 4.86 1.85
CA ILE A 34 -9.94 4.96 3.31
C ILE A 34 -10.17 3.57 3.91
N THR A 35 -10.88 2.69 3.20
CA THR A 35 -11.29 1.36 3.67
C THR A 35 -10.31 0.25 3.32
N GLU A 36 -9.38 0.49 2.39
CA GLU A 36 -8.40 -0.51 1.94
C GLU A 36 -7.59 -1.08 3.11
N ASP A 37 -7.10 -0.22 4.01
CA ASP A 37 -6.31 -0.64 5.18
C ASP A 37 -7.10 -1.62 6.06
N ASP A 38 -8.40 -1.41 6.21
CA ASP A 38 -9.25 -2.27 7.03
C ASP A 38 -9.65 -3.57 6.32
N LEU A 39 -9.88 -3.51 5.00
CA LEU A 39 -10.07 -4.72 4.17
C LEU A 39 -8.84 -5.64 4.26
N VAL A 40 -7.64 -5.08 4.13
CA VAL A 40 -6.39 -5.87 4.19
C VAL A 40 -6.15 -6.44 5.59
N LYS A 41 -6.40 -5.68 6.67
CA LYS A 41 -6.30 -6.19 8.04
C LYS A 41 -7.27 -7.35 8.31
N GLN A 42 -8.45 -7.33 7.70
CA GLN A 42 -9.46 -8.39 7.81
C GLN A 42 -9.25 -9.55 6.82
N GLY A 43 -8.22 -9.51 5.99
CA GLY A 43 -7.96 -10.55 4.99
C GLY A 43 -8.92 -10.54 3.80
N ARG A 44 -9.70 -9.46 3.61
CA ARG A 44 -10.67 -9.25 2.53
C ARG A 44 -9.97 -8.78 1.25
N TYR A 45 -9.04 -9.59 0.74
CA TYR A 45 -8.19 -9.21 -0.39
C TYR A 45 -8.93 -9.22 -1.72
N GLN A 46 -9.89 -10.11 -1.92
CA GLN A 46 -10.63 -10.24 -3.19
C GLN A 46 -11.55 -9.04 -3.43
N GLU A 47 -12.05 -8.47 -2.35
CA GLU A 47 -12.94 -7.32 -2.32
C GLU A 47 -12.21 -6.03 -2.72
N CYS A 48 -10.88 -6.03 -2.66
CA CYS A 48 -10.05 -4.95 -3.19
C CYS A 48 -9.98 -4.95 -4.72
N GLY A 49 -10.05 -6.11 -5.36
CA GLY A 49 -9.74 -6.30 -6.79
C GLY A 49 -10.39 -5.30 -7.74
N PRO A 50 -11.71 -5.05 -7.65
CA PRO A 50 -12.43 -4.12 -8.53
C PRO A 50 -11.93 -2.68 -8.44
N PHE A 51 -11.29 -2.30 -7.33
CA PHE A 51 -10.84 -0.93 -7.07
C PHE A 51 -9.34 -0.72 -7.33
N LEU A 52 -8.59 -1.79 -7.58
CA LEU A 52 -7.15 -1.69 -7.86
C LEU A 52 -6.91 -1.03 -9.23
N ARG A 53 -6.11 0.03 -9.24
CA ARG A 53 -5.72 0.77 -10.45
C ARG A 53 -4.20 0.75 -10.59
N PRO A 54 -3.58 -0.40 -10.92
CA PRO A 54 -2.14 -0.65 -10.78
C PRO A 54 -1.22 0.46 -11.27
N LYS A 55 -1.46 0.99 -12.48
CA LYS A 55 -0.64 2.08 -13.03
C LYS A 55 -0.82 3.39 -12.25
N GLN A 56 -2.06 3.76 -11.95
CA GLN A 56 -2.37 4.99 -11.21
C GLN A 56 -1.84 4.92 -9.77
N ASP A 57 -2.07 3.81 -9.09
CA ASP A 57 -1.66 3.60 -7.70
C ASP A 57 -0.12 3.60 -7.59
N TYR A 58 0.55 2.93 -8.54
CA TYR A 58 2.01 2.97 -8.66
C TYR A 58 2.54 4.39 -8.95
N ASP A 59 1.94 5.11 -9.91
CA ASP A 59 2.37 6.46 -10.25
C ASP A 59 2.19 7.42 -9.07
N GLN A 60 1.11 7.26 -8.30
CA GLN A 60 0.89 8.02 -7.06
C GLN A 60 1.96 7.71 -6.00
N ALA A 61 2.25 6.43 -5.76
CA ALA A 61 3.30 6.01 -4.83
C ALA A 61 4.68 6.57 -5.25
N ARG A 62 5.01 6.50 -6.53
CA ARG A 62 6.25 7.05 -7.10
C ARG A 62 6.31 8.57 -7.00
N ALA A 63 5.22 9.27 -7.28
CA ALA A 63 5.17 10.73 -7.17
C ALA A 63 5.36 11.18 -5.72
N ARG A 64 4.67 10.53 -4.77
CA ARG A 64 4.84 10.75 -3.34
C ARG A 64 6.28 10.51 -2.90
N TYR A 65 6.87 9.38 -3.29
CA TYR A 65 8.27 9.07 -3.01
C TYR A 65 9.22 10.19 -3.47
N ARG A 66 9.09 10.65 -4.72
CA ARG A 66 9.95 11.71 -5.27
C ARG A 66 9.79 13.02 -4.51
N LEU A 67 8.56 13.40 -4.16
CA LEU A 67 8.28 14.61 -3.41
C LEU A 67 8.88 14.54 -2.00
N THR A 68 8.60 13.47 -1.26
CA THR A 68 9.11 13.27 0.12
C THR A 68 10.63 13.16 0.13
N LYS A 69 11.24 12.44 -0.83
CA LYS A 69 12.71 12.32 -0.92
C LYS A 69 13.38 13.67 -1.21
N LYS A 70 12.73 14.54 -2.01
CA LYS A 70 13.21 15.91 -2.24
C LYS A 70 13.13 16.75 -0.96
N GLN A 71 12.04 16.64 -0.22
CA GLN A 71 11.88 17.32 1.08
C GLN A 71 12.95 16.85 2.09
N GLU A 72 13.15 15.55 2.23
CA GLU A 72 14.19 14.97 3.10
C GLU A 72 15.60 15.49 2.79
N LYS A 73 15.94 15.63 1.50
CA LYS A 73 17.23 16.18 1.06
C LYS A 73 17.37 17.67 1.33
N SER A 74 16.26 18.41 1.38
CA SER A 74 16.25 19.86 1.61
C SER A 74 16.33 20.25 3.09
N LEU A 75 16.08 19.29 3.99
CA LEU A 75 16.11 19.52 5.43
C LEU A 75 17.56 19.44 5.95
N PRO A 76 17.97 20.33 6.86
CA PRO A 76 19.31 20.30 7.44
C PRO A 76 19.52 18.97 8.17
N ALA A 77 20.72 18.39 8.07
CA ALA A 77 21.09 17.19 8.80
C ALA A 77 21.34 17.51 10.28
N GLY A 78 20.69 16.79 11.19
CA GLY A 78 20.89 16.93 12.62
C GLY A 78 19.94 16.06 13.45
N LYS A 79 20.16 16.02 14.78
CA LYS A 79 19.34 15.21 15.71
C LYS A 79 17.85 15.59 15.76
N ARG A 80 17.45 16.71 15.16
CA ARG A 80 16.06 17.19 15.06
C ARG A 80 15.48 17.10 13.64
N SER A 81 16.21 16.53 12.68
CA SER A 81 15.68 16.32 11.34
C SER A 81 14.53 15.31 11.39
N PRO A 82 13.44 15.55 10.65
CA PRO A 82 12.39 14.55 10.48
C PRO A 82 12.95 13.20 10.00
N PRO A 83 12.35 12.07 10.41
CA PRO A 83 12.77 10.76 9.95
C PRO A 83 12.64 10.64 8.44
N LYS A 84 13.61 9.95 7.81
CA LYS A 84 13.59 9.67 6.37
C LYS A 84 12.60 8.54 6.11
N THR A 85 11.38 8.90 5.75
CA THR A 85 10.24 7.98 5.59
C THR A 85 9.86 7.73 4.13
N ALA A 86 10.45 8.45 3.17
CA ALA A 86 10.15 8.33 1.76
C ALA A 86 10.31 6.89 1.25
N THR A 87 11.46 6.28 1.52
CA THR A 87 11.74 4.90 1.09
C THR A 87 10.78 3.91 1.74
N LEU A 88 10.53 4.07 3.05
CA LEU A 88 9.61 3.22 3.81
C LEU A 88 8.18 3.26 3.23
N PHE A 89 7.65 4.46 2.96
CA PHE A 89 6.31 4.60 2.38
C PHE A 89 6.25 4.03 0.96
N PHE A 90 7.29 4.26 0.15
CA PHE A 90 7.36 3.67 -1.18
C PHE A 90 7.35 2.13 -1.13
N TYR A 91 8.12 1.53 -0.22
CA TYR A 91 8.11 0.08 -0.01
C TYR A 91 6.72 -0.39 0.36
N ARG A 92 6.10 0.21 1.39
CA ARG A 92 4.77 -0.19 1.87
C ARG A 92 3.73 -0.12 0.77
N ASP A 93 3.65 0.99 0.06
CA ASP A 93 2.65 1.22 -0.97
C ASP A 93 2.81 0.21 -2.13
N VAL A 94 4.05 0.01 -2.62
CA VAL A 94 4.31 -0.89 -3.76
C VAL A 94 4.17 -2.37 -3.40
N ILE A 95 4.74 -2.82 -2.29
CA ILE A 95 4.68 -4.22 -1.85
C ILE A 95 3.23 -4.64 -1.66
N ARG A 96 2.44 -3.78 -1.01
CA ARG A 96 1.03 -4.02 -0.77
C ARG A 96 0.23 -4.08 -2.07
N LEU A 97 0.47 -3.14 -3.00
CA LEU A 97 -0.16 -3.15 -4.31
C LEU A 97 0.15 -4.45 -5.07
N VAL A 98 1.41 -4.89 -5.10
CA VAL A 98 1.81 -6.16 -5.73
C VAL A 98 1.10 -7.35 -5.09
N ALA A 99 1.10 -7.43 -3.75
CA ALA A 99 0.44 -8.52 -3.03
C ALA A 99 -1.06 -8.57 -3.31
N LEU A 100 -1.75 -7.42 -3.31
CA LEU A 100 -3.17 -7.32 -3.66
C LEU A 100 -3.45 -7.74 -5.10
N LEU A 101 -2.61 -7.31 -6.06
CA LEU A 101 -2.76 -7.72 -7.45
C LEU A 101 -2.61 -9.24 -7.62
N VAL A 102 -1.63 -9.85 -6.95
CA VAL A 102 -1.43 -11.32 -6.98
C VAL A 102 -2.61 -12.05 -6.35
N GLN A 103 -3.09 -11.58 -5.21
CA GLN A 103 -4.26 -12.18 -4.55
C GLN A 103 -5.51 -12.12 -5.43
N ASN A 104 -5.62 -11.14 -6.33
CA ASN A 104 -6.75 -10.98 -7.26
C ASN A 104 -6.47 -11.53 -8.67
N ASP A 105 -5.52 -12.46 -8.82
CA ASP A 105 -5.14 -13.08 -10.10
C ASP A 105 -4.65 -12.10 -11.20
N ARG A 106 -4.29 -10.88 -10.83
CA ARG A 106 -3.79 -9.82 -11.74
C ARG A 106 -2.26 -9.88 -11.88
N LEU A 107 -1.73 -11.05 -12.26
CA LEU A 107 -0.29 -11.31 -12.29
C LEU A 107 0.49 -10.44 -13.28
N GLU A 108 -0.08 -10.09 -14.42
CA GLU A 108 0.58 -9.21 -15.40
C GLU A 108 0.78 -7.81 -14.85
N ASP A 109 -0.24 -7.26 -14.19
CA ASP A 109 -0.16 -5.97 -13.52
C ASP A 109 0.86 -6.00 -12.37
N ALA A 110 0.86 -7.07 -11.56
CA ALA A 110 1.82 -7.26 -10.47
C ALA A 110 3.27 -7.26 -10.98
N ARG A 111 3.55 -7.99 -12.08
CA ARG A 111 4.87 -8.01 -12.72
C ARG A 111 5.26 -6.63 -13.25
N TRP A 112 4.33 -5.93 -13.91
CA TRP A 112 4.57 -4.58 -14.40
C TRP A 112 4.96 -3.63 -13.27
N VAL A 113 4.22 -3.64 -12.15
CA VAL A 113 4.52 -2.82 -10.97
C VAL A 113 5.90 -3.16 -10.40
N ARG A 114 6.21 -4.45 -10.20
CA ARG A 114 7.52 -4.93 -9.72
C ARG A 114 8.67 -4.41 -10.59
N GLU A 115 8.60 -4.62 -11.90
CA GLU A 115 9.64 -4.18 -12.84
C GLU A 115 9.86 -2.67 -12.84
N HIS A 116 8.77 -1.89 -12.74
CA HIS A 116 8.87 -0.44 -12.71
C HIS A 116 9.40 0.08 -11.37
N ALA A 117 9.01 -0.55 -10.26
CA ALA A 117 9.48 -0.19 -8.94
C ALA A 117 10.99 -0.44 -8.76
N LEU A 118 11.51 -1.53 -9.32
CA LEU A 118 12.96 -1.82 -9.31
C LEU A 118 13.78 -0.80 -10.09
N LYS A 119 13.20 -0.13 -11.09
CA LYS A 119 13.86 1.02 -11.77
C LYS A 119 13.96 2.26 -10.88
N VAL A 120 13.17 2.34 -9.80
CA VAL A 120 13.18 3.47 -8.85
C VAL A 120 14.12 3.21 -7.69
N ILE A 121 14.07 2.00 -7.12
CA ILE A 121 14.96 1.55 -6.04
C ILE A 121 15.38 0.12 -6.37
N ASP A 122 16.65 -0.09 -6.64
CA ASP A 122 17.21 -1.42 -6.90
C ASP A 122 18.14 -1.81 -5.76
N ASN A 123 17.63 -2.62 -4.82
CA ASN A 123 18.44 -3.23 -3.78
C ASN A 123 17.85 -4.58 -3.33
N ASP A 124 18.71 -5.42 -2.75
CA ASP A 124 18.38 -6.79 -2.39
C ASP A 124 17.20 -6.89 -1.41
N ARG A 125 17.08 -5.93 -0.48
CA ARG A 125 15.98 -5.90 0.49
C ARG A 125 14.64 -5.70 -0.20
N PHE A 126 14.55 -4.70 -1.10
CA PHE A 126 13.32 -4.42 -1.81
C PHE A 126 12.97 -5.53 -2.79
N GLN A 127 13.96 -6.09 -3.47
CA GLN A 127 13.79 -7.26 -4.32
C GLN A 127 13.19 -8.43 -3.51
N GLY A 128 13.77 -8.77 -2.35
CA GLY A 128 13.26 -9.82 -1.48
C GLY A 128 11.81 -9.59 -1.04
N LEU A 129 11.47 -8.37 -0.63
CA LEU A 129 10.10 -8.02 -0.24
C LEU A 129 9.12 -8.10 -1.43
N LEU A 130 9.54 -7.70 -2.63
CA LEU A 130 8.75 -7.85 -3.85
C LEU A 130 8.56 -9.32 -4.22
N GLU A 131 9.56 -10.18 -4.04
CA GLU A 131 9.42 -11.63 -4.25
C GLU A 131 8.41 -12.26 -3.30
N GLU A 132 8.38 -11.83 -2.03
CA GLU A 132 7.34 -12.27 -1.09
C GLU A 132 5.94 -11.79 -1.51
N ALA A 133 5.82 -10.51 -1.91
CA ALA A 133 4.57 -9.97 -2.44
C ALA A 133 4.10 -10.69 -3.71
N MET A 134 5.03 -11.07 -4.59
CA MET A 134 4.75 -11.86 -5.79
C MET A 134 4.24 -13.28 -5.47
N ARG A 135 4.43 -13.76 -4.24
CA ARG A 135 3.83 -15.00 -3.73
C ARG A 135 2.50 -14.75 -2.99
N GLY A 136 1.94 -13.55 -3.12
CA GLY A 136 0.70 -13.12 -2.49
C GLY A 136 0.83 -12.81 -0.99
N LYS A 137 2.06 -12.72 -0.45
CA LYS A 137 2.26 -12.43 0.97
C LYS A 137 2.31 -10.92 1.22
N PHE A 138 1.94 -10.52 2.43
CA PHE A 138 2.07 -9.15 2.91
C PHE A 138 3.25 -9.07 3.89
N PRO A 139 4.50 -8.91 3.40
CA PRO A 139 5.65 -8.89 4.27
C PRO A 139 5.62 -7.64 5.17
N GLN A 140 6.05 -7.81 6.41
CA GLN A 140 6.12 -6.74 7.39
C GLN A 140 7.33 -5.86 7.10
N ILE A 141 7.13 -4.54 7.09
CA ILE A 141 8.20 -3.57 6.86
C ILE A 141 8.41 -2.81 8.17
N SER A 142 9.50 -3.10 8.87
CA SER A 142 9.82 -2.48 10.14
C SER A 142 10.30 -1.04 9.96
N PRO A 143 9.72 -0.04 10.67
CA PRO A 143 10.14 1.36 10.56
C PRO A 143 11.51 1.65 11.19
N HIS A 144 12.06 0.72 11.97
CA HIS A 144 13.31 0.88 12.72
C HIS A 144 14.56 0.35 11.98
N GLU A 145 14.39 -0.27 10.82
CA GLU A 145 15.50 -0.81 10.04
C GLU A 145 15.85 0.18 8.94
N GLU A 146 17.03 0.79 9.03
CA GLU A 146 17.47 1.89 8.15
C GLU A 146 17.24 1.61 6.64
N PHE A 147 16.80 2.65 5.92
CA PHE A 147 16.42 2.64 4.49
C PHE A 147 17.19 3.68 3.66
#